data_AF-A0A933GBE9-F1
#
_entry.id   AF-A0A933GBE9-F1
#
_cell.length_a   1.000
_cell.length_b   1.000
_cell.length_c   1.000
_cell.angle_alpha   90.00
_cell.angle_beta   90.00
_cell.angle_gamma   90.00
#
_symmetry.space_group_name_H-M   'P 1'
#
loop_
_entity.id
_entity.type
_entity.pdbx_description
1 polymer ?
#
loop_
_entity_poly.entity_id
_entity_poly.type
_entity_poly.pdbx_seq_one_letter_code
_entity_poly.pdbx_strand_id
1 'polypeptide(L)' 'MPRPATLKRKSFFVDERALRRAKKALGSATDSEAVRVSVERIAEMEEFWQFMKNSRRTLRPGSIRTP' A
#
# COMPACT_ATOMS: atom_id res chain seq x y z
N MET A 1 -15.40 6.26 7.55
CA MET A 1 -15.23 5.24 6.49
C MET A 1 -15.02 5.97 5.17
N PRO A 2 -14.00 5.64 4.37
CA PRO A 2 -13.85 6.25 3.05
C PRO A 2 -15.09 5.95 2.21
N ARG A 3 -15.56 6.95 1.45
CA ARG A 3 -16.73 6.79 0.56
C ARG A 3 -16.42 5.68 -0.45
N PRO A 4 -17.36 4.76 -0.75
CA PRO A 4 -17.15 3.77 -1.79
C PRO A 4 -16.93 4.50 -3.11
N ALA A 5 -15.70 4.46 -3.62
CA ALA A 5 -15.36 5.01 -4.92
C ALA A 5 -16.03 4.16 -6.01
N THR A 6 -16.49 4.81 -7.08
CA THR A 6 -17.08 4.10 -8.23
C THR A 6 -16.02 3.22 -8.88
N LEU A 7 -16.10 1.90 -8.68
CA LEU A 7 -15.14 0.95 -9.22
C LEU A 7 -15.43 0.67 -10.71
N LYS A 8 -14.40 0.73 -11.54
CA LYS A 8 -14.47 0.33 -12.95
C LYS A 8 -13.70 -0.97 -13.15
N ARG A 9 -14.34 -1.97 -13.78
CA ARG A 9 -13.68 -3.22 -14.15
C ARG A 9 -12.61 -2.95 -15.20
N LYS A 10 -11.42 -3.49 -14.97
CA LYS A 10 -10.29 -3.50 -15.92
C LYS A 10 -9.64 -4.89 -15.91
N SER A 11 -8.93 -5.23 -16.98
CA SER A 11 -8.19 -6.49 -17.13
C SER A 11 -6.76 -6.18 -17.56
N PHE A 12 -5.79 -6.84 -16.91
CA PHE A 12 -4.37 -6.65 -17.14
C PHE A 12 -3.64 -7.99 -17.07
N PHE A 13 -2.49 -8.09 -17.72
CA PHE A 13 -1.54 -9.17 -17.47
C PHE A 13 -0.75 -8.87 -16.21
N VAL A 14 -0.52 -9.89 -15.38
CA VAL A 14 0.16 -9.77 -14.09
C VAL A 14 1.09 -10.95 -13.88
N ASP A 15 2.18 -10.74 -13.14
CA ASP A 15 2.98 -11.83 -12.61
C ASP A 15 2.25 -12.47 -11.42
N GLU A 16 1.80 -13.72 -11.59
CA GLU A 16 1.10 -14.47 -10.55
C GLU A 16 1.91 -14.68 -9.27
N ARG A 17 3.25 -14.74 -9.35
CA ARG A 17 4.10 -14.89 -8.16
C ARG A 17 4.12 -13.59 -7.36
N ALA A 18 4.19 -12.44 -8.05
CA ALA A 18 4.08 -11.14 -7.42
C ALA A 18 2.70 -10.96 -6.77
N LEU A 19 1.63 -11.32 -7.47
CA LEU A 19 0.26 -11.20 -6.97
C LEU A 19 0.00 -12.07 -5.74
N ARG A 20 0.48 -13.32 -5.73
CA ARG A 20 0.40 -14.20 -4.55
C ARG A 20 1.14 -13.64 -3.34
N ARG A 21 2.33 -13.06 -3.55
CA ARG A 21 3.09 -12.42 -2.46
C ARG A 21 2.34 -11.20 -1.91
N ALA A 22 1.80 -10.35 -2.78
CA ALA A 22 1.00 -9.19 -2.38
C ALA A 22 -0.23 -9.61 -1.57
N LYS A 23 -0.98 -10.60 -2.05
CA LYS A 23 -2.16 -11.14 -1.37
C LYS A 23 -1.82 -11.65 0.04
N LYS A 24 -0.72 -12.39 0.20
CA LYS A 24 -0.25 -12.86 1.51
C LYS A 24 0.16 -11.71 2.43
N ALA A 25 0.92 -10.74 1.91
CA ALA A 25 1.40 -9.60 2.69
C ALA A 25 0.27 -8.68 3.17
N LEU A 26 -0.77 -8.53 2.35
CA LEU A 26 -1.93 -7.67 2.62
C LEU A 26 -3.07 -8.40 3.33
N GLY A 27 -2.99 -9.73 3.49
CA GLY A 27 -4.07 -10.53 4.08
C GLY A 27 -5.37 -10.50 3.28
N SER A 28 -5.32 -10.22 1.97
CA SER A 28 -6.50 -10.06 1.13
C SER A 28 -7.12 -11.40 0.74
N ALA A 29 -8.45 -11.45 0.68
CA ALA A 29 -9.17 -12.67 0.29
C ALA A 29 -9.11 -12.90 -1.23
N THR A 30 -9.14 -11.82 -2.00
CA THR A 30 -9.18 -11.85 -3.47
C THR A 30 -8.02 -11.11 -4.11
N ASP A 31 -7.71 -11.47 -5.33
CA ASP A 31 -6.65 -10.84 -6.12
C ASP A 31 -7.00 -9.38 -6.46
N SER A 32 -8.28 -9.12 -6.75
CA SER A 32 -8.78 -7.77 -7.00
C SER A 32 -8.65 -6.86 -5.77
N GLU A 33 -8.88 -7.41 -4.57
CA GLU A 33 -8.68 -6.70 -3.32
C GLU A 33 -7.19 -6.40 -3.09
N ALA A 34 -6.32 -7.38 -3.31
CA ALA A 34 -4.87 -7.18 -3.20
C ALA A 34 -4.38 -6.06 -4.13
N VAL A 35 -4.86 -6.03 -5.38
CA VAL A 35 -4.54 -4.95 -6.33
C VAL A 35 -5.09 -3.60 -5.85
N ARG A 36 -6.35 -3.53 -5.42
CA ARG A 36 -6.97 -2.30 -4.93
C ARG A 36 -6.20 -1.70 -3.75
N VAL A 37 -5.93 -2.51 -2.73
CA VAL A 37 -5.21 -2.08 -1.52
C VAL A 37 -3.77 -1.70 -1.85
N SER A 38 -3.11 -2.39 -2.78
CA SER A 38 -1.77 -2.02 -3.22
C SER A 38 -1.74 -0.63 -3.86
N VAL A 39 -2.73 -0.27 -4.67
CA VAL A 39 -2.83 1.07 -5.28
C VAL A 39 -3.13 2.14 -4.23
N GLU A 40 -4.03 1.86 -3.28
CA GLU A 40 -4.32 2.77 -2.16
C GLU A 40 -3.06 3.03 -1.30
N ARG A 41 -2.27 1.99 -1.04
CA ARG A 41 -1.00 2.08 -0.30
C ARG A 41 0.05 2.96 -0.96
N ILE A 42 0.02 3.15 -2.28
CA ILE A 42 0.96 4.05 -2.98
C ILE A 42 0.73 5.50 -2.54
N ALA A 43 -0.53 5.93 -2.41
CA ALA A 43 -0.84 7.28 -1.94
C ALA A 43 -0.33 7.50 -0.50
N GLU A 44 -0.51 6.53 0.38
CA GLU A 44 0.06 6.57 1.75
C GLU A 44 1.60 6.58 1.72
N MET A 45 2.21 5.82 0.80
CA MET A 45 3.66 5.76 0.63
C MET A 45 4.24 7.07 0.09
N GLU A 46 3.53 7.80 -0.76
CA GLU A 46 3.96 9.12 -1.23
C GLU A 46 4.04 10.12 -0.08
N GLU A 47 3.04 10.15 0.80
CA GLU A 47 3.06 10.98 2.01
C GLU A 47 4.23 10.60 2.92
N PHE A 48 4.44 9.29 3.12
CA PHE A 48 5.56 8.78 3.92
C PHE A 48 6.92 9.12 3.30
N TRP A 49 7.09 8.96 1.99
CA TRP A 49 8.32 9.32 1.30
C TRP A 49 8.60 10.81 1.33
N GLN A 50 7.57 11.64 1.20
CA GLN A 50 7.69 13.09 1.32
C GLN A 50 8.11 13.49 2.74
N PHE A 51 7.54 12.85 3.76
CA PHE A 51 8.00 12.98 5.15
C PHE A 51 9.48 12.60 5.29
N MET A 52 9.89 11.43 4.78
CA MET A 52 11.27 10.94 4.85
C MET A 52 12.26 11.86 4.11
N LYS A 53 11.85 12.45 2.99
CA LYS A 53 12.62 13.44 2.24
C LYS A 53 12.82 14.72 3.05
N ASN A 54 11.75 15.23 3.67
CA ASN A 54 11.79 16.45 4.47
C ASN A 54 12.58 16.26 5.78
N SER A 55 12.55 15.06 6.36
CA SER A 55 13.28 14.71 7.58
C SER A 55 14.75 14.33 7.34
N ARG A 56 15.22 14.37 6.08
CA ARG A 56 16.57 13.90 5.67
C ARG A 56 16.90 12.50 6.19
N ARG A 57 15.91 11.61 6.25
CA ARG A 57 16.03 10.25 6.84
C ARG A 57 16.40 10.23 8.33
N THR A 58 16.22 11.33 9.05
CA THR A 58 16.40 11.37 10.51
C THR A 58 15.04 11.32 11.19
N LEU A 59 14.84 10.31 12.02
CA LEU A 59 13.68 10.24 12.91
C LEU A 59 14.06 10.88 14.24
N ARG A 60 13.15 11.67 14.84
CA ARG A 60 13.39 12.21 16.18
C ARG A 60 13.56 11.04 17.17
N PRO A 61 14.43 11.14 18.18
CA PRO A 61 14.51 10.13 19.24
C PRO A 61 13.12 9.83 19.82
N GLY A 62 12.75 8.55 19.95
CA GLY A 62 11.43 8.12 20.42
C GLY A 62 10.33 8.02 19.35
N SER A 63 10.63 8.27 18.07
CA SER A 63 9.64 8.13 16.97
C SER A 63 9.32 6.68 16.60
N ILE A 64 10.12 5.70 17.07
CA ILE A 64 9.88 4.28 16.86
C ILE A 64 9.32 3.74 18.18
N ARG A 65 8.05 3.32 18.18
CA ARG A 65 7.50 2.48 19.26
C ARG A 65 7.84 1.04 18.96
N THR A 66 8.69 0.45 19.79
CA THR A 66 8.91 -1.00 19.83
C THR A 66 7.61 -1.68 20.30
N PRO A 67 7.20 -2.82 19.71
CA PRO A 67 6.04 -3.60 20.16
C PRO A 67 6.17 -4.05 21.62
#